data_AF-A0A161XXG8-F1
#
_entry.id   AF-A0A161XXG8-F1
#
_cell.length_a   1.000
_cell.length_b   1.000
_cell.length_c   1.000
_cell.angle_alpha   90.00
_cell.angle_beta   90.00
_cell.angle_gamma   90.00
#
_symmetry.space_group_name_H-M   'P 1'
#
loop_
_entity.id
_entity.type
_entity.pdbx_description
1 polymer ?
#
loop_
_entity_poly.entity_id
_entity_poly.type
_entity_poly.pdbx_seq_one_letter_code
_entity_poly.pdbx_strand_id
1 'polypeptide(L)'
;MKLKYNELFLATAAALSLAGCGGSNNSETPPAVDRQDPTPIVFSTLSLKALQQNTCGNLPVVADVVFHRANGEFISSLQTQADGVLESTIPSDAQHASFVYRSVDDKGDKYLQIQSVLNISNGFEVDALVFKNYDNCGCNAINYNLETLRAEVPDAELYGASAEPILLGQANDEASLCVDDQQQLLFTRYEDTRIGAIFDTSKPATIALSDAQFTAEGTIIDFGDHTFEPRELISLSAFAGNVSVYNEHVNEARYNHEYYKDHNALVIFKDLNTVNYLSTSRIDETNGFGVSVTTNSYAVNRVDDEGKVAIASHITDDESLVRGYLRLAESMADESSTDVAVINFSDADDRINAVNFTLDWEDAQQGTAKWQFITDGDDSIPNLMFGDIVPEDSVTPLSISFDVTLFALNSELNFEDMREIMLQGQESFEKRAESKLYDGAAVYSIIAKEL
;
A
#
# COMPACT_ATOMS: atom_id res chain seq x y z
N MET A 1 -9.15 17.08 16.84
CA MET A 1 -10.20 16.06 16.97
C MET A 1 -9.78 15.01 18.00
N LYS A 2 -10.35 15.01 19.21
CA LYS A 2 -10.09 13.96 20.21
C LYS A 2 -10.98 12.75 19.96
N LEU A 3 -10.42 11.72 19.33
CA LEU A 3 -11.03 10.39 19.25
C LEU A 3 -10.79 9.71 20.61
N LYS A 4 -11.81 9.66 21.49
CA LYS A 4 -11.69 9.15 22.87
C LYS A 4 -11.88 7.64 22.92
N TYR A 5 -10.81 6.83 23.02
CA TYR A 5 -10.97 5.36 22.97
C TYR A 5 -9.98 4.64 23.86
N ASN A 6 -10.47 4.16 25.01
CA ASN A 6 -9.66 3.42 25.96
C ASN A 6 -9.82 1.90 25.81
N GLU A 7 -11.02 1.40 25.48
CA GLU A 7 -11.31 -0.04 25.55
C GLU A 7 -10.70 -0.84 24.39
N LEU A 8 -10.82 -0.38 23.14
CA LEU A 8 -10.22 -1.02 21.96
C LEU A 8 -8.68 -1.09 22.03
N PHE A 9 -8.03 -0.01 22.43
CA PHE A 9 -6.57 0.09 22.46
C PHE A 9 -5.98 -0.74 23.61
N LEU A 10 -6.62 -0.73 24.80
CA LEU A 10 -6.25 -1.62 25.90
C LEU A 10 -6.49 -3.11 25.57
N ALA A 11 -7.57 -3.43 24.85
CA ALA A 11 -7.85 -4.79 24.39
C ALA A 11 -6.85 -5.27 23.33
N THR A 12 -6.39 -4.37 22.45
CA THR A 12 -5.33 -4.66 21.46
C THR A 12 -3.99 -4.93 22.15
N ALA A 13 -3.61 -4.09 23.13
CA ALA A 13 -2.42 -4.32 23.95
C ALA A 13 -2.48 -5.68 24.68
N ALA A 14 -3.65 -6.03 25.22
CA ALA A 14 -3.86 -7.31 25.87
C ALA A 14 -3.77 -8.50 24.88
N ALA A 15 -4.34 -8.39 23.68
CA ALA A 15 -4.25 -9.41 22.64
C ALA A 15 -2.79 -9.64 22.19
N LEU A 16 -2.00 -8.57 22.03
CA LEU A 16 -0.58 -8.64 21.68
C LEU A 16 0.27 -9.23 22.82
N SER A 17 -0.06 -8.92 24.08
CA SER A 17 0.65 -9.45 25.25
C SER A 17 0.46 -10.97 25.47
N LEU A 18 -0.60 -11.57 24.92
CA LEU A 18 -0.85 -13.01 25.00
C LEU A 18 0.02 -13.86 24.06
N ALA A 19 0.70 -13.22 23.09
CA ALA A 19 1.60 -13.88 22.13
C ALA A 19 3.09 -13.80 22.51
N GLY A 20 3.47 -12.98 23.50
CA GLY A 20 4.86 -12.77 23.91
C GLY A 20 5.08 -13.09 25.40
N CYS A 21 5.87 -14.11 25.70
CA CYS A 21 6.21 -14.49 27.08
C CYS A 21 7.74 -14.68 27.19
N GLY A 22 8.49 -13.69 27.73
CA GLY A 22 9.94 -13.87 27.89
C GLY A 22 10.84 -12.70 28.34
N GLY A 23 10.49 -11.91 29.37
CA GLY A 23 11.21 -10.66 29.68
C GLY A 23 12.64 -10.71 30.28
N SER A 24 13.31 -9.54 30.34
CA SER A 24 13.92 -8.91 31.55
C SER A 24 14.58 -7.53 31.25
N ASN A 25 14.70 -6.70 32.29
CA ASN A 25 15.06 -5.25 32.33
C ASN A 25 16.49 -4.84 31.91
N ASN A 26 16.65 -3.64 31.33
CA ASN A 26 17.34 -2.50 31.98
C ASN A 26 17.35 -1.22 31.12
N SER A 27 17.32 -0.08 31.84
CA SER A 27 17.32 1.31 31.40
C SER A 27 18.73 1.90 31.28
N GLU A 28 19.00 2.79 30.32
CA GLU A 28 19.96 3.91 30.45
C GLU A 28 19.77 4.98 29.35
N THR A 29 19.93 6.26 29.72
CA THR A 29 19.65 7.47 28.91
C THR A 29 20.96 8.14 28.48
N PRO A 30 21.12 8.64 27.24
CA PRO A 30 22.20 9.57 26.89
C PRO A 30 21.74 11.05 26.83
N PRO A 31 22.66 12.02 26.96
CA PRO A 31 22.34 13.44 27.08
C PRO A 31 22.26 14.18 25.73
N ALA A 32 21.55 15.32 25.75
CA ALA A 32 21.35 16.27 24.66
C ALA A 32 22.60 17.10 24.30
N VAL A 33 22.71 17.49 23.03
CA VAL A 33 23.65 18.52 22.54
C VAL A 33 22.92 19.62 21.77
N ASP A 34 23.46 20.83 21.91
CA ASP A 34 22.91 22.17 21.73
C ASP A 34 22.85 22.70 20.27
N ARG A 35 22.08 23.78 20.14
CA ARG A 35 21.57 24.52 18.97
C ARG A 35 22.59 24.99 17.93
N GLN A 36 22.09 25.12 16.70
CA GLN A 36 22.68 25.91 15.63
C GLN A 36 21.85 27.18 15.36
N ASP A 37 22.53 28.30 15.12
CA ASP A 37 22.00 29.65 14.84
C ASP A 37 21.14 29.70 13.55
N PRO A 38 20.18 30.65 13.45
CA PRO A 38 19.17 30.67 12.40
C PRO A 38 19.73 31.12 11.03
N THR A 39 19.50 30.26 10.03
CA THR A 39 19.58 30.55 8.59
C THR A 39 18.47 31.55 8.17
N PRO A 40 18.65 32.29 7.06
CA PRO A 40 17.81 33.42 6.68
C PRO A 40 16.38 32.99 6.33
N ILE A 41 15.42 33.88 6.59
CA ILE A 41 13.99 33.68 6.33
C ILE A 41 13.77 33.52 4.82
N VAL A 42 13.69 32.27 4.37
CA VAL A 42 13.08 31.87 3.10
C VAL A 42 11.61 31.59 3.43
N PHE A 43 10.67 32.16 2.68
CA PHE A 43 9.27 31.77 2.82
C PHE A 43 9.13 30.35 2.31
N SER A 44 8.78 29.42 3.19
CA SER A 44 8.54 28.02 2.83
C SER A 44 7.30 27.91 1.96
N THR A 45 7.45 27.26 0.80
CA THR A 45 6.40 27.07 -0.18
C THR A 45 5.61 25.79 0.07
N LEU A 46 4.34 25.82 -0.30
CA LEU A 46 3.46 24.66 -0.40
C LEU A 46 2.99 24.54 -1.85
N SER A 47 3.29 23.43 -2.50
CA SER A 47 2.84 23.14 -3.87
C SER A 47 2.37 21.69 -3.98
N LEU A 48 1.15 21.49 -4.49
CA LEU A 48 0.58 20.16 -4.69
C LEU A 48 -0.55 20.12 -5.72
N LYS A 49 -0.84 18.90 -6.19
CA LYS A 49 -2.07 18.56 -6.92
C LYS A 49 -2.89 17.50 -6.17
N ALA A 50 -4.13 17.83 -5.81
CA ALA A 50 -5.05 16.86 -5.22
C ALA A 50 -5.75 16.04 -6.31
N LEU A 51 -5.65 14.72 -6.21
CA LEU A 51 -6.27 13.75 -7.11
C LEU A 51 -7.15 12.78 -6.31
N GLN A 52 -8.20 12.27 -6.92
CA GLN A 52 -8.81 11.01 -6.52
C GLN A 52 -8.44 9.91 -7.52
N GLN A 53 -8.24 8.69 -7.04
CA GLN A 53 -7.80 7.55 -7.87
C GLN A 53 -8.55 6.27 -7.53
N ASN A 54 -8.95 5.55 -8.57
CA ASN A 54 -9.30 4.13 -8.56
C ASN A 54 -8.70 3.46 -9.82
N THR A 55 -9.11 2.23 -10.13
CA THR A 55 -8.66 1.50 -11.32
C THR A 55 -9.02 2.18 -12.65
N CYS A 56 -9.96 3.15 -12.66
CA CYS A 56 -10.32 3.92 -13.86
C CYS A 56 -9.27 5.00 -14.20
N GLY A 57 -8.40 5.34 -13.24
CA GLY A 57 -7.41 6.41 -13.35
C GLY A 57 -7.64 7.55 -12.38
N ASN A 58 -6.98 8.67 -12.66
CA ASN A 58 -6.86 9.81 -11.76
C ASN A 58 -7.78 10.96 -12.20
N LEU A 59 -8.48 11.58 -11.25
CA LEU A 59 -9.28 12.78 -11.48
C LEU A 59 -8.88 13.88 -10.48
N PRO A 60 -8.72 15.13 -10.91
CA PRO A 60 -8.45 16.23 -9.99
C PRO A 60 -9.63 16.48 -9.06
N VAL A 61 -9.34 16.89 -7.82
CA VAL A 61 -10.36 17.19 -6.81
C VAL A 61 -10.10 18.49 -6.07
N VAL A 62 -11.19 19.13 -5.63
CA VAL A 62 -11.13 20.25 -4.68
C VAL A 62 -11.04 19.67 -3.27
N ALA A 63 -9.90 19.86 -2.62
CA ALA A 63 -9.62 19.42 -1.25
C ALA A 63 -9.34 20.64 -0.36
N ASP A 64 -9.75 20.56 0.90
CA ASP A 64 -9.39 21.55 1.91
C ASP A 64 -7.97 21.28 2.42
N VAL A 65 -7.19 22.35 2.60
CA VAL A 65 -5.85 22.31 3.20
C VAL A 65 -5.88 23.09 4.49
N VAL A 66 -5.64 22.43 5.61
CA VAL A 66 -5.72 23.01 6.95
C VAL A 66 -4.32 23.10 7.54
N PHE A 67 -3.93 24.28 8.02
CA PHE A 67 -2.65 24.51 8.66
C PHE A 67 -2.77 24.51 10.17
N HIS A 68 -1.82 23.85 10.84
CA HIS A 68 -1.80 23.71 12.29
C HIS A 68 -0.48 24.19 12.89
N ARG A 69 -0.55 24.71 14.13
CA ARG A 69 0.63 24.95 14.98
C ARG A 69 1.24 23.62 15.44
N ALA A 70 2.43 23.69 16.05
CA ALA A 70 3.12 22.54 16.63
C ALA A 70 2.28 21.72 17.63
N ASN A 71 1.36 22.38 18.35
CA ASN A 71 0.47 21.72 19.30
C ASN A 71 -0.87 21.25 18.69
N GLY A 72 -1.00 21.32 17.37
CA GLY A 72 -2.20 20.94 16.62
C GLY A 72 -3.29 22.01 16.50
N GLU A 73 -3.13 23.19 17.13
CA GLU A 73 -4.11 24.28 17.01
C GLU A 73 -4.29 24.74 15.56
N PHE A 74 -5.54 24.97 15.17
CA PHE A 74 -5.90 25.53 13.87
C PHE A 74 -5.31 26.93 13.66
N ILE A 75 -4.74 27.17 12.48
CA ILE A 75 -4.26 28.48 12.04
C ILE A 75 -5.18 29.07 10.97
N SER A 76 -5.31 28.35 9.85
CA SER A 76 -6.07 28.78 8.68
C SER A 76 -6.36 27.59 7.77
N SER A 77 -7.23 27.79 6.78
CA SER A 77 -7.45 26.82 5.72
C SER A 77 -7.48 27.48 4.34
N LEU A 78 -7.11 26.69 3.33
CA LEU A 78 -7.19 27.00 1.90
C LEU A 78 -7.92 25.85 1.19
N GLN A 79 -8.20 26.02 -0.10
CA GLN A 79 -8.73 24.97 -0.95
C GLN A 79 -7.88 24.86 -2.21
N THR A 80 -7.72 23.64 -2.72
CA THR A 80 -7.19 23.44 -4.08
C THR A 80 -8.18 24.00 -5.11
N GLN A 81 -7.68 24.30 -6.30
CA GLN A 81 -8.50 24.77 -7.41
C GLN A 81 -9.27 23.61 -8.05
N ALA A 82 -10.15 23.93 -9.02
CA ALA A 82 -10.97 22.93 -9.71
C ALA A 82 -10.14 21.90 -10.52
N ASP A 83 -8.90 22.24 -10.88
CA ASP A 83 -7.92 21.34 -11.50
C ASP A 83 -7.06 20.57 -10.47
N GLY A 84 -7.39 20.70 -9.19
CA GLY A 84 -6.70 20.07 -8.06
C GLY A 84 -5.45 20.80 -7.61
N VAL A 85 -5.01 21.86 -8.27
CA VAL A 85 -3.72 22.51 -7.98
C VAL A 85 -3.84 23.49 -6.81
N LEU A 86 -2.82 23.51 -5.96
CA LEU A 86 -2.59 24.56 -4.96
C LEU A 86 -1.12 24.97 -4.98
N GLU A 87 -0.89 26.26 -5.17
CA GLU A 87 0.40 26.92 -4.93
C GLU A 87 0.18 28.02 -3.89
N SER A 88 0.86 27.93 -2.76
CA SER A 88 0.72 28.90 -1.67
C SER A 88 2.01 29.04 -0.85
N THR A 89 2.06 30.08 -0.04
CA THR A 89 3.03 30.17 1.06
C THR A 89 2.47 29.47 2.30
N ILE A 90 3.35 28.81 3.04
CA ILE A 90 3.00 28.25 4.36
C ILE A 90 2.80 29.43 5.34
N PRO A 91 1.66 29.51 6.07
CA PRO A 91 1.45 30.56 7.06
C PRO A 91 2.54 30.59 8.14
N SER A 92 2.81 31.77 8.69
CA SER A 92 3.71 31.89 9.85
C SER A 92 3.20 31.04 11.01
N ASP A 93 4.12 30.35 11.70
CA ASP A 93 3.86 29.43 12.83
C ASP A 93 3.20 28.09 12.47
N ALA A 94 2.93 27.82 11.18
CA ALA A 94 2.47 26.51 10.76
C ALA A 94 3.60 25.47 10.83
N GLN A 95 3.31 24.33 11.46
CA GLN A 95 4.21 23.19 11.60
C GLN A 95 3.63 21.92 10.99
N HIS A 96 2.30 21.83 10.84
CA HIS A 96 1.65 20.67 10.21
C HIS A 96 0.62 21.15 9.19
N ALA A 97 0.34 20.30 8.21
CA ALA A 97 -0.80 20.47 7.29
C ALA A 97 -1.64 19.20 7.27
N SER A 98 -2.95 19.39 7.09
CA SER A 98 -3.90 18.30 6.83
C SER A 98 -4.65 18.57 5.55
N PHE A 99 -4.73 17.56 4.70
CA PHE A 99 -5.45 17.58 3.43
C PHE A 99 -6.73 16.79 3.59
N VAL A 100 -7.88 17.46 3.45
CA VAL A 100 -9.20 16.91 3.75
C VAL A 100 -10.02 16.83 2.47
N TYR A 101 -10.49 15.65 2.16
CA TYR A 101 -11.34 15.40 1.00
C TYR A 101 -12.61 14.65 1.41
N ARG A 102 -13.73 15.07 0.82
CA ARG A 102 -15.03 14.43 1.01
C ARG A 102 -15.56 13.97 -0.33
N SER A 103 -15.99 12.72 -0.36
CA SER A 103 -16.62 12.12 -1.54
C SER A 103 -17.90 11.39 -1.16
N VAL A 104 -18.70 11.14 -2.19
CA VAL A 104 -19.87 10.27 -2.13
C VAL A 104 -19.72 9.33 -3.30
N ASP A 105 -19.80 8.02 -3.05
CA ASP A 105 -19.71 7.04 -4.13
C ASP A 105 -21.02 6.97 -4.96
N ASP A 106 -20.99 6.17 -6.03
CA ASP A 106 -22.13 5.91 -6.90
C ASP A 106 -23.35 5.28 -6.16
N LYS A 107 -23.16 4.70 -4.97
CA LYS A 107 -24.25 4.14 -4.14
C LYS A 107 -24.84 5.16 -3.17
N GLY A 108 -24.20 6.32 -3.04
CA GLY A 108 -24.60 7.37 -2.09
C GLY A 108 -23.91 7.25 -0.73
N ASP A 109 -22.95 6.34 -0.57
CA ASP A 109 -22.16 6.18 0.65
C ASP A 109 -21.15 7.33 0.75
N LYS A 110 -21.01 7.91 1.95
CA LYS A 110 -20.17 9.09 2.19
C LYS A 110 -18.81 8.69 2.72
N TYR A 111 -17.79 9.41 2.27
CA TYR A 111 -16.41 9.20 2.69
C TYR A 111 -15.74 10.51 3.10
N LEU A 112 -15.00 10.47 4.20
CA LEU A 112 -14.09 11.53 4.64
C LEU A 112 -12.66 10.98 4.65
N GLN A 113 -11.76 11.62 3.92
CA GLN A 113 -10.35 11.23 3.88
C GLN A 113 -9.51 12.41 4.35
N ILE A 114 -8.65 12.16 5.33
CA ILE A 114 -7.72 13.13 5.89
C ILE A 114 -6.31 12.55 5.76
N GLN A 115 -5.41 13.28 5.13
CA GLN A 115 -3.98 12.98 5.13
C GLN A 115 -3.25 14.10 5.84
N SER A 116 -2.54 13.80 6.91
CA SER A 116 -1.81 14.79 7.71
C SER A 116 -0.31 14.59 7.59
N VAL A 117 0.38 15.71 7.37
CA VAL A 117 1.82 15.80 7.21
C VAL A 117 2.37 16.65 8.34
N LEU A 118 3.26 16.05 9.13
CA LEU A 118 3.94 16.74 10.22
C LEU A 118 5.22 17.42 9.70
N ASN A 119 5.65 18.48 10.39
CA ASN A 119 6.91 19.20 10.20
C ASN A 119 7.09 19.86 8.81
N ILE A 120 6.09 20.58 8.34
CA ILE A 120 6.12 21.28 7.04
C ILE A 120 6.87 22.63 7.06
N SER A 121 7.46 23.03 8.19
CA SER A 121 7.98 24.40 8.35
C SER A 121 9.12 24.76 7.40
N ASN A 122 9.82 23.76 6.86
CA ASN A 122 10.89 23.94 5.87
C ASN A 122 10.40 23.90 4.41
N GLY A 123 9.09 23.75 4.19
CA GLY A 123 8.48 23.56 2.87
C GLY A 123 7.80 22.20 2.77
N PHE A 124 6.88 22.08 1.82
CA PHE A 124 6.30 20.81 1.43
C PHE A 124 5.91 20.89 -0.05
N GLU A 125 6.59 20.14 -0.89
CA GLU A 125 6.34 20.12 -2.34
C GLU A 125 6.18 18.68 -2.81
N VAL A 126 5.01 18.37 -3.34
CA VAL A 126 4.71 17.04 -3.89
C VAL A 126 3.95 17.19 -5.19
N ASP A 127 4.27 16.38 -6.19
CA ASP A 127 3.55 16.43 -7.48
C ASP A 127 2.05 16.22 -7.30
N ALA A 128 1.69 15.24 -6.47
CA ALA A 128 0.31 14.91 -6.19
C ALA A 128 0.10 14.34 -4.79
N LEU A 129 -1.07 14.63 -4.23
CA LEU A 129 -1.67 13.91 -3.11
C LEU A 129 -2.89 13.14 -3.64
N VAL A 130 -2.94 11.85 -3.34
CA VAL A 130 -3.93 10.95 -3.92
C VAL A 130 -4.90 10.48 -2.86
N PHE A 131 -6.17 10.83 -3.03
CA PHE A 131 -7.29 10.29 -2.28
C PHE A 131 -7.85 9.05 -2.99
N LYS A 132 -8.37 8.10 -2.23
CA LYS A 132 -9.04 6.93 -2.79
C LYS A 132 -10.38 7.35 -3.38
N ASN A 133 -10.64 6.96 -4.63
CA ASN A 133 -11.98 6.92 -5.17
C ASN A 133 -12.61 5.56 -4.83
N TYR A 134 -13.78 5.57 -4.19
CA TYR A 134 -14.50 4.37 -3.77
C TYR A 134 -15.49 3.87 -4.85
N ASP A 135 -15.65 4.60 -5.94
CA ASP A 135 -16.43 4.16 -7.09
C ASP A 135 -15.80 2.92 -7.74
N ASN A 136 -16.67 2.00 -8.17
CA ASN A 136 -16.26 0.83 -8.91
C ASN A 136 -16.33 1.11 -10.42
N CYS A 137 -15.24 0.84 -11.12
CA CYS A 137 -15.13 0.95 -12.57
C CYS A 137 -15.86 -0.16 -13.32
N GLY A 138 -16.25 -1.23 -12.61
CA GLY A 138 -16.63 -2.50 -13.24
C GLY A 138 -15.44 -3.12 -13.98
N CYS A 139 -15.70 -4.26 -14.61
CA CYS A 139 -14.74 -4.93 -15.47
C CYS A 139 -15.19 -4.91 -16.92
N ASN A 140 -14.23 -5.03 -17.83
CA ASN A 140 -14.51 -5.31 -19.22
C ASN A 140 -14.73 -6.81 -19.41
N ALA A 141 -15.87 -7.19 -19.98
CA ALA A 141 -16.12 -8.58 -20.38
C ALA A 141 -15.34 -8.87 -21.67
N ILE A 142 -14.29 -9.68 -21.55
CA ILE A 142 -13.44 -10.10 -22.66
C ILE A 142 -13.74 -11.56 -22.99
N ASN A 143 -14.02 -11.83 -24.28
CA ASN A 143 -14.20 -13.18 -24.79
C ASN A 143 -13.01 -13.54 -25.68
N TYR A 144 -12.26 -14.58 -25.32
CA TYR A 144 -11.18 -15.12 -26.13
C TYR A 144 -11.74 -16.21 -27.04
N ASN A 145 -11.70 -15.99 -28.36
CA ASN A 145 -11.99 -17.05 -29.34
C ASN A 145 -10.73 -17.91 -29.50
N LEU A 146 -10.85 -19.17 -29.13
CA LEU A 146 -9.77 -20.17 -29.06
C LEU A 146 -9.71 -21.10 -30.28
N GLU A 147 -10.63 -20.97 -31.24
CA GLU A 147 -10.76 -21.92 -32.36
C GLU A 147 -9.46 -22.10 -33.14
N THR A 148 -8.78 -20.99 -33.45
CA THR A 148 -7.54 -20.99 -34.23
C THR A 148 -6.37 -21.50 -33.38
N LEU A 149 -6.15 -20.90 -32.21
CA LEU A 149 -5.07 -21.30 -31.30
C LEU A 149 -5.12 -22.79 -30.95
N ARG A 150 -6.29 -23.35 -30.64
CA ARG A 150 -6.45 -24.79 -30.36
C ARG A 150 -6.13 -25.67 -31.57
N ALA A 151 -6.39 -25.21 -32.79
CA ALA A 151 -6.07 -25.96 -34.00
C ALA A 151 -4.57 -25.95 -34.30
N GLU A 152 -3.87 -24.87 -33.94
CA GLU A 152 -2.43 -24.69 -34.17
C GLU A 152 -1.57 -25.40 -33.11
N VAL A 153 -1.95 -25.30 -31.83
CA VAL A 153 -1.20 -25.82 -30.68
C VAL A 153 -2.10 -26.57 -29.68
N PRO A 154 -2.73 -27.69 -30.08
CA PRO A 154 -3.71 -28.41 -29.26
C PRO A 154 -3.15 -28.96 -27.94
N ASP A 155 -1.85 -29.22 -27.88
CA ASP A 155 -1.22 -29.82 -26.71
C ASP A 155 -0.73 -28.78 -25.67
N ALA A 156 -0.88 -27.48 -25.96
CA ALA A 156 -0.46 -26.42 -25.06
C ALA A 156 -1.53 -26.06 -24.02
N GLU A 157 -1.07 -25.57 -22.87
CA GLU A 157 -1.92 -24.94 -21.84
C GLU A 157 -1.89 -23.42 -22.02
N LEU A 158 -3.07 -22.79 -22.01
CA LEU A 158 -3.25 -21.33 -22.07
C LEU A 158 -3.48 -20.75 -20.68
N TYR A 159 -2.69 -19.74 -20.33
CA TYR A 159 -2.76 -18.99 -19.08
C TYR A 159 -3.28 -17.57 -19.31
N GLY A 160 -3.93 -16.98 -18.30
CA GLY A 160 -4.45 -15.60 -18.34
C GLY A 160 -5.80 -15.42 -19.05
N ALA A 161 -6.34 -16.47 -19.69
CA ALA A 161 -7.67 -16.45 -20.31
C ALA A 161 -8.81 -16.81 -19.34
N SER A 162 -8.47 -17.37 -18.18
CA SER A 162 -9.37 -17.76 -17.10
C SER A 162 -8.61 -17.89 -15.78
N ALA A 163 -9.34 -18.11 -14.68
CA ALA A 163 -8.75 -18.31 -13.35
C ALA A 163 -7.83 -19.54 -13.26
N GLU A 164 -8.14 -20.60 -14.01
CA GLU A 164 -7.30 -21.80 -14.12
C GLU A 164 -6.75 -21.93 -15.55
N PRO A 165 -5.58 -22.56 -15.73
CA PRO A 165 -5.03 -22.81 -17.06
C PRO A 165 -5.95 -23.70 -17.91
N ILE A 166 -6.04 -23.40 -19.21
CA ILE A 166 -6.89 -24.13 -20.16
C ILE A 166 -6.03 -25.04 -21.02
N LEU A 167 -6.21 -26.36 -20.93
CA LEU A 167 -5.63 -27.29 -21.90
C LEU A 167 -6.36 -27.15 -23.25
N LEU A 168 -5.66 -26.63 -24.27
CA LEU A 168 -6.29 -26.18 -25.51
C LEU A 168 -7.04 -27.30 -26.24
N GLY A 169 -6.46 -28.49 -26.36
CA GLY A 169 -7.07 -29.63 -27.07
C GLY A 169 -8.38 -30.13 -26.44
N GLN A 170 -8.69 -29.71 -25.21
CA GLN A 170 -9.94 -30.03 -24.50
C GLN A 170 -10.83 -28.80 -24.27
N ALA A 171 -10.39 -27.62 -24.71
CA ALA A 171 -11.09 -26.36 -24.51
C ALA A 171 -12.36 -26.26 -25.36
N ASN A 172 -13.33 -25.47 -24.89
CA ASN A 172 -14.38 -24.94 -25.75
C ASN A 172 -13.83 -23.90 -26.72
N ASP A 173 -14.65 -23.47 -27.68
CA ASP A 173 -14.25 -22.49 -28.71
C ASP A 173 -14.05 -21.08 -28.11
N GLU A 174 -14.58 -20.83 -26.92
CA GLU A 174 -14.50 -19.54 -26.25
C GLU A 174 -14.14 -19.69 -24.77
N ALA A 175 -13.35 -18.73 -24.26
CA ALA A 175 -13.14 -18.47 -22.84
C ALA A 175 -13.56 -17.03 -22.54
N SER A 176 -14.09 -16.77 -21.35
CA SER A 176 -14.56 -15.43 -20.96
C SER A 176 -13.94 -15.03 -19.63
N LEU A 177 -13.42 -13.80 -19.58
CA LEU A 177 -12.81 -13.21 -18.39
C LEU A 177 -13.34 -11.79 -18.20
N CYS A 178 -13.63 -11.47 -16.94
CA CYS A 178 -13.95 -10.13 -16.47
C CYS A 178 -12.62 -9.49 -16.07
N VAL A 179 -12.13 -8.53 -16.86
CA VAL A 179 -10.80 -7.92 -16.70
C VAL A 179 -10.97 -6.46 -16.32
N ASP A 180 -10.46 -6.08 -15.15
CA ASP A 180 -10.47 -4.69 -14.68
C ASP A 180 -9.34 -3.88 -15.35
N ASP A 181 -8.25 -4.55 -15.70
CA ASP A 181 -7.07 -3.97 -16.32
C ASP A 181 -7.28 -3.65 -17.80
N GLN A 182 -6.60 -2.60 -18.28
CA GLN A 182 -6.65 -2.20 -19.69
C GLN A 182 -5.85 -3.13 -20.61
N GLN A 183 -5.03 -4.00 -20.04
CA GLN A 183 -4.19 -4.95 -20.74
C GLN A 183 -4.10 -6.25 -19.94
N GLN A 184 -4.02 -7.37 -20.65
CA GLN A 184 -3.86 -8.70 -20.06
C GLN A 184 -2.71 -9.44 -20.75
N LEU A 185 -1.79 -9.98 -19.96
CA LEU A 185 -0.80 -10.94 -20.43
C LEU A 185 -1.46 -12.31 -20.52
N LEU A 186 -1.35 -12.94 -21.68
CA LEU A 186 -1.63 -14.35 -21.89
C LEU A 186 -0.38 -15.07 -22.34
N PHE A 187 -0.23 -16.33 -21.98
CA PHE A 187 0.87 -17.15 -22.47
C PHE A 187 0.46 -18.61 -22.67
N THR A 188 1.12 -19.26 -23.62
CA THR A 188 1.01 -20.70 -23.85
C THR A 188 2.20 -21.43 -23.24
N ARG A 189 1.96 -22.65 -22.75
CA ARG A 189 2.99 -23.58 -22.29
C ARG A 189 2.88 -24.90 -23.03
N TYR A 190 3.99 -25.36 -23.60
CA TYR A 190 4.12 -26.72 -24.13
C TYR A 190 5.54 -27.24 -23.84
N GLU A 191 5.63 -28.37 -23.14
CA GLU A 191 6.89 -28.88 -22.59
C GLU A 191 7.65 -27.78 -21.83
N ASP A 192 8.91 -27.52 -22.17
CA ASP A 192 9.74 -26.47 -21.57
C ASP A 192 9.50 -25.08 -22.19
N THR A 193 8.71 -25.00 -23.26
CA THR A 193 8.49 -23.76 -24.01
C THR A 193 7.34 -22.96 -23.41
N ARG A 194 7.59 -21.66 -23.17
CA ARG A 194 6.61 -20.68 -22.67
C ARG A 194 6.67 -19.46 -23.58
N ILE A 195 5.55 -19.08 -24.19
CA ILE A 195 5.50 -17.93 -25.09
C ILE A 195 4.32 -17.04 -24.75
N GLY A 196 4.58 -15.76 -24.50
CA GLY A 196 3.62 -14.78 -24.02
C GLY A 196 3.34 -13.65 -25.00
N ALA A 197 2.23 -12.96 -24.75
CA ALA A 197 1.84 -11.72 -25.42
C ALA A 197 0.90 -10.90 -24.53
N ILE A 198 0.88 -9.58 -24.74
CA ILE A 198 -0.06 -8.65 -24.09
C ILE A 198 -1.19 -8.32 -25.06
N PHE A 199 -2.42 -8.40 -24.56
CA PHE A 199 -3.63 -8.12 -25.30
C PHE A 199 -4.34 -6.91 -24.70
N ASP A 200 -4.91 -6.05 -25.55
CA ASP A 200 -5.69 -4.89 -25.14
C ASP A 200 -7.07 -5.34 -24.65
N THR A 201 -7.36 -5.05 -23.38
CA THR A 201 -8.62 -5.36 -22.69
C THR A 201 -9.32 -4.08 -22.21
N SER A 202 -8.92 -2.92 -22.73
CA SER A 202 -9.45 -1.60 -22.34
C SER A 202 -10.93 -1.41 -22.65
N LYS A 203 -11.53 -2.28 -23.47
CA LYS A 203 -12.95 -2.27 -23.82
C LYS A 203 -13.48 -3.70 -23.96
N PRO A 204 -14.79 -3.92 -23.72
CA PRO A 204 -15.41 -5.21 -23.98
C PRO A 204 -15.24 -5.62 -25.44
N ALA A 205 -14.71 -6.82 -25.66
CA ALA A 205 -14.36 -7.30 -27.00
C ALA A 205 -14.32 -8.82 -27.07
N THR A 206 -14.40 -9.33 -28.30
CA THR A 206 -13.97 -10.70 -28.63
C THR A 206 -12.60 -10.64 -29.27
N ILE A 207 -11.62 -11.30 -28.67
CA ILE A 207 -10.23 -11.36 -29.13
C ILE A 207 -10.00 -12.75 -29.72
N ALA A 208 -9.72 -12.82 -31.02
CA ALA A 208 -9.33 -14.08 -31.67
C ALA A 208 -7.85 -14.36 -31.38
N LEU A 209 -7.58 -15.52 -30.79
CA LEU A 209 -6.23 -15.96 -30.45
C LEU A 209 -5.67 -16.90 -31.53
N SER A 210 -4.41 -16.69 -31.91
CA SER A 210 -3.61 -17.57 -32.76
C SER A 210 -2.17 -17.65 -32.23
N ASP A 211 -1.47 -18.74 -32.52
CA ASP A 211 -0.10 -19.01 -32.06
C ASP A 211 0.87 -17.89 -32.49
N ALA A 212 0.71 -17.37 -33.71
CA ALA A 212 1.54 -16.28 -34.24
C ALA A 212 1.49 -14.95 -33.45
N GLN A 213 0.53 -14.77 -32.54
CA GLN A 213 0.46 -13.60 -31.67
C GLN A 213 1.35 -13.74 -30.43
N PHE A 214 1.70 -14.96 -30.04
CA PHE A 214 2.59 -15.24 -28.92
C PHE A 214 4.03 -15.21 -29.45
N THR A 215 4.80 -14.21 -29.03
CA THR A 215 6.15 -13.99 -29.58
C THR A 215 7.23 -13.80 -28.53
N ALA A 216 6.88 -13.51 -27.27
CA ALA A 216 7.86 -13.26 -26.22
C ALA A 216 8.20 -14.56 -25.49
N GLU A 217 9.48 -14.94 -25.45
CA GLU A 217 9.92 -16.12 -24.72
C GLU A 217 9.83 -15.88 -23.20
N GLY A 218 9.27 -16.86 -22.49
CA GLY A 218 9.13 -16.84 -21.04
C GLY A 218 10.40 -17.31 -20.34
N THR A 219 10.78 -16.63 -19.26
CA THR A 219 11.90 -16.99 -18.39
C THR A 219 11.35 -17.41 -17.02
N ILE A 220 11.72 -18.62 -16.56
CA ILE A 220 11.36 -19.10 -15.23
C ILE A 220 12.17 -18.32 -14.18
N ILE A 221 11.52 -17.93 -13.09
CA ILE A 221 12.19 -17.27 -11.97
C ILE A 221 13.12 -18.26 -11.25
N ASP A 222 14.38 -17.84 -11.08
CA ASP A 222 15.41 -18.55 -10.32
C ASP A 222 15.52 -17.96 -8.91
N PHE A 223 15.17 -18.78 -7.92
CA PHE A 223 15.27 -18.46 -6.50
C PHE A 223 16.61 -18.92 -5.88
N GLY A 224 17.51 -19.52 -6.68
CA GLY A 224 18.75 -20.10 -6.19
C GLY A 224 18.51 -21.13 -5.08
N ASP A 225 19.27 -21.01 -3.99
CA ASP A 225 19.15 -21.87 -2.80
C ASP A 225 18.08 -21.39 -1.80
N HIS A 226 17.28 -20.37 -2.15
CA HIS A 226 16.27 -19.83 -1.24
C HIS A 226 15.16 -20.86 -0.97
N THR A 227 14.76 -20.95 0.30
CA THR A 227 13.65 -21.81 0.74
C THR A 227 12.60 -20.94 1.39
N PHE A 228 11.39 -20.95 0.84
CA PHE A 228 10.23 -20.26 1.40
C PHE A 228 9.83 -20.84 2.75
N GLU A 229 9.33 -19.98 3.62
CA GLU A 229 8.92 -20.39 4.95
C GLU A 229 7.51 -21.01 4.93
N PRO A 230 7.17 -21.88 5.90
CA PRO A 230 5.85 -22.49 5.96
C PRO A 230 4.73 -21.44 5.98
N ARG A 231 3.67 -21.67 5.20
CA ARG A 231 2.50 -20.79 5.06
C ARG A 231 2.75 -19.46 4.36
N GLU A 232 3.93 -19.25 3.80
CA GLU A 232 4.22 -18.08 2.98
C GLU A 232 3.41 -18.13 1.67
N LEU A 233 2.80 -17.01 1.32
CA LEU A 233 2.19 -16.78 0.02
C LEU A 233 3.18 -16.04 -0.86
N ILE A 234 3.48 -16.60 -2.02
CA ILE A 234 4.36 -16.04 -3.03
C ILE A 234 3.47 -15.43 -4.10
N SER A 235 3.69 -14.17 -4.44
CA SER A 235 2.96 -13.46 -5.49
C SER A 235 3.92 -12.90 -6.52
N LEU A 236 3.67 -13.19 -7.79
CA LEU A 236 4.37 -12.57 -8.91
C LEU A 236 3.40 -11.61 -9.59
N SER A 237 3.77 -10.34 -9.67
CA SER A 237 2.99 -9.33 -10.39
C SER A 237 3.82 -8.71 -11.50
N ALA A 238 3.25 -8.59 -12.70
CA ALA A 238 3.87 -7.95 -13.85
C ALA A 238 3.07 -6.73 -14.27
N PHE A 239 3.77 -5.66 -14.62
CA PHE A 239 3.18 -4.38 -14.99
C PHE A 239 3.73 -3.90 -16.32
N ALA A 240 2.86 -3.45 -17.22
CA ALA A 240 3.22 -2.76 -18.45
C ALA A 240 2.85 -1.28 -18.30
N GLY A 241 3.86 -0.43 -18.09
CA GLY A 241 3.63 0.94 -17.64
C GLY A 241 2.85 0.96 -16.32
N ASN A 242 1.71 1.66 -16.28
CA ASN A 242 0.86 1.75 -15.09
C ASN A 242 -0.17 0.62 -14.92
N VAL A 243 -0.21 -0.35 -15.85
CA VAL A 243 -1.25 -1.38 -15.89
C VAL A 243 -0.70 -2.69 -15.37
N SER A 244 -1.39 -3.31 -14.40
CA SER A 244 -1.13 -4.69 -14.02
C SER A 244 -1.56 -5.60 -15.16
N VAL A 245 -0.66 -6.43 -15.70
CA VAL A 245 -0.97 -7.31 -16.83
C VAL A 245 -0.97 -8.77 -16.45
N TYR A 246 -0.37 -9.12 -15.31
CA TYR A 246 -0.31 -10.50 -14.82
C TYR A 246 -0.16 -10.51 -13.31
N ASN A 247 -0.87 -11.42 -12.65
CA ASN A 247 -0.70 -11.68 -11.24
C ASN A 247 -0.90 -13.18 -10.98
N GLU A 248 0.05 -13.80 -10.30
CA GLU A 248 0.02 -15.21 -9.93
C GLU A 248 0.29 -15.34 -8.43
N HIS A 249 -0.53 -16.15 -7.76
CA HIS A 249 -0.42 -16.40 -6.32
C HIS A 249 -0.24 -17.89 -6.06
N VAL A 250 0.85 -18.24 -5.37
CA VAL A 250 1.17 -19.62 -5.03
C VAL A 250 1.61 -19.71 -3.57
N ASN A 251 0.99 -20.58 -2.79
CA ASN A 251 1.48 -20.85 -1.43
C ASN A 251 2.72 -21.74 -1.47
N GLU A 252 3.57 -21.63 -0.44
CA GLU A 252 4.81 -22.39 -0.31
C GLU A 252 4.62 -23.90 -0.53
N ALA A 253 3.58 -24.51 0.05
CA ALA A 253 3.33 -25.94 -0.08
C ALA A 253 3.05 -26.38 -1.54
N ARG A 254 2.29 -25.57 -2.30
CA ARG A 254 2.03 -25.80 -3.73
C ARG A 254 3.31 -25.56 -4.53
N TYR A 255 4.04 -24.48 -4.24
CA TYR A 255 5.29 -24.17 -4.92
C TYR A 255 6.33 -25.29 -4.74
N ASN A 256 6.44 -25.86 -3.56
CA ASN A 256 7.38 -26.94 -3.25
C ASN A 256 6.98 -28.33 -3.78
N HIS A 257 5.76 -28.48 -4.30
CA HIS A 257 5.36 -29.71 -4.96
C HIS A 257 6.04 -29.86 -6.32
N GLU A 258 6.68 -31.02 -6.57
CA GLU A 258 7.46 -31.31 -7.80
C GLU A 258 6.66 -30.99 -9.07
N TYR A 259 5.40 -31.44 -9.13
CA TYR A 259 4.49 -31.11 -10.24
C TYR A 259 4.36 -29.60 -10.51
N TYR A 260 4.27 -28.73 -9.49
CA TYR A 260 4.13 -27.30 -9.73
C TYR A 260 5.42 -26.69 -10.29
N LYS A 261 6.58 -27.07 -9.74
CA LYS A 261 7.90 -26.58 -10.21
C LYS A 261 8.13 -26.95 -11.67
N ASP A 262 7.76 -28.16 -12.07
CA ASP A 262 7.99 -28.64 -13.43
C ASP A 262 6.98 -28.05 -14.42
N HIS A 263 5.72 -27.84 -14.00
CA HIS A 263 4.64 -27.49 -14.92
C HIS A 263 4.31 -26.00 -14.89
N ASN A 264 3.93 -25.46 -13.73
CA ASN A 264 3.45 -24.09 -13.65
C ASN A 264 4.63 -23.11 -13.59
N ALA A 265 5.47 -23.27 -12.57
CA ALA A 265 6.53 -22.34 -12.21
C ALA A 265 6.05 -20.87 -12.14
N LEU A 266 6.94 -19.96 -11.77
CA LEU A 266 6.70 -18.52 -11.88
C LEU A 266 7.51 -18.02 -13.08
N VAL A 267 6.87 -17.26 -13.97
CA VAL A 267 7.41 -16.95 -15.31
C VAL A 267 7.27 -15.46 -15.60
N ILE A 268 8.34 -14.86 -16.15
CA ILE A 268 8.36 -13.48 -16.64
C ILE A 268 8.61 -13.43 -18.15
N PHE A 269 8.29 -12.31 -18.78
CA PHE A 269 8.41 -12.12 -20.24
C PHE A 269 9.08 -10.79 -20.56
N LYS A 270 10.42 -10.76 -20.54
CA LYS A 270 11.21 -9.52 -20.70
C LYS A 270 10.92 -8.74 -22.00
N ASP A 271 10.64 -9.45 -23.09
CA ASP A 271 10.41 -8.83 -24.41
C ASP A 271 9.05 -8.12 -24.50
N LEU A 272 8.21 -8.20 -23.46
CA LEU A 272 6.93 -7.48 -23.34
C LEU A 272 7.06 -6.12 -22.65
N ASN A 273 8.29 -5.67 -22.34
CA ASN A 273 8.55 -4.41 -21.62
C ASN A 273 7.81 -4.33 -20.27
N THR A 274 7.75 -5.43 -19.53
CA THR A 274 7.12 -5.46 -18.21
C THR A 274 8.12 -5.19 -17.09
N VAL A 275 7.65 -4.57 -16.01
CA VAL A 275 8.34 -4.55 -14.72
C VAL A 275 7.71 -5.63 -13.85
N ASN A 276 8.53 -6.53 -13.30
CA ASN A 276 8.08 -7.69 -12.56
C ASN A 276 8.51 -7.57 -11.09
N TYR A 277 7.56 -7.77 -10.19
CA TYR A 277 7.78 -7.81 -8.74
C TYR A 277 7.36 -9.16 -8.18
N LEU A 278 8.25 -9.76 -7.40
CA LEU A 278 7.96 -10.90 -6.57
C LEU A 278 7.75 -10.41 -5.13
N SER A 279 6.62 -10.74 -4.54
CA SER A 279 6.39 -10.54 -3.11
C SER A 279 6.17 -11.85 -2.38
N THR A 280 6.69 -11.92 -1.16
CA THR A 280 6.36 -12.97 -0.19
C THR A 280 5.54 -12.33 0.91
N SER A 281 4.50 -13.02 1.38
CA SER A 281 3.62 -12.50 2.43
C SER A 281 3.22 -13.56 3.43
N ARG A 282 3.05 -13.14 4.69
CA ARG A 282 2.54 -13.95 5.79
C ARG A 282 1.44 -13.16 6.48
N ILE A 283 0.37 -13.86 6.80
CA ILE A 283 -0.81 -13.28 7.43
C ILE A 283 -1.11 -14.12 8.66
N ASP A 284 -1.18 -13.45 9.81
CA ASP A 284 -1.63 -14.04 11.06
C ASP A 284 -2.83 -13.25 11.58
N GLU A 285 -3.82 -13.96 12.12
CA GLU A 285 -5.00 -13.37 12.73
C GLU A 285 -5.17 -13.92 14.14
N THR A 286 -5.31 -13.02 15.10
CA THR A 286 -5.58 -13.35 16.50
C THR A 286 -6.82 -12.59 16.96
N ASN A 287 -7.74 -13.31 17.60
CA ASN A 287 -8.97 -12.75 18.13
C ASN A 287 -8.94 -12.85 19.66
N GLY A 288 -9.20 -11.75 20.37
CA GLY A 288 -9.15 -11.69 21.83
C GLY A 288 -9.76 -10.41 22.39
N PHE A 289 -10.40 -10.50 23.56
CA PHE A 289 -10.96 -9.34 24.27
C PHE A 289 -11.93 -8.47 23.45
N GLY A 290 -12.67 -9.06 22.50
CA GLY A 290 -13.60 -8.30 21.64
C GLY A 290 -12.92 -7.56 20.49
N VAL A 291 -11.64 -7.84 20.23
CA VAL A 291 -10.83 -7.25 19.16
C VAL A 291 -10.28 -8.35 18.26
N SER A 292 -10.22 -8.06 16.97
CA SER A 292 -9.50 -8.83 15.97
C SER A 292 -8.23 -8.08 15.60
N VAL A 293 -7.10 -8.75 15.72
CA VAL A 293 -5.79 -8.25 15.33
C VAL A 293 -5.28 -9.09 14.17
N THR A 294 -5.05 -8.44 13.03
CA THR A 294 -4.42 -9.06 11.85
C THR A 294 -3.03 -8.46 11.68
N THR A 295 -2.02 -9.30 11.58
CA THR A 295 -0.67 -8.89 11.20
C THR A 295 -0.38 -9.40 9.80
N ASN A 296 0.25 -8.56 8.98
CA ASN A 296 0.73 -8.95 7.67
C ASN A 296 2.20 -8.56 7.55
N SER A 297 3.04 -9.50 7.14
CA SER A 297 4.45 -9.24 6.85
C SER A 297 4.70 -9.51 5.38
N TYR A 298 5.31 -8.57 4.69
CA TYR A 298 5.63 -8.61 3.26
C TYR A 298 7.11 -8.35 3.02
N ALA A 299 7.69 -9.04 2.04
CA ALA A 299 8.93 -8.63 1.39
C ALA A 299 8.67 -8.49 -0.11
N VAL A 300 9.18 -7.43 -0.73
CA VAL A 300 8.95 -7.10 -2.14
C VAL A 300 10.28 -6.99 -2.86
N ASN A 301 10.41 -7.70 -3.96
CA ASN A 301 11.66 -7.80 -4.71
C ASN A 301 11.39 -7.59 -6.19
N ARG A 302 12.22 -6.77 -6.83
CA ARG A 302 12.21 -6.65 -8.28
C ARG A 302 12.85 -7.89 -8.90
N VAL A 303 12.21 -8.46 -9.91
CA VAL A 303 12.77 -9.55 -10.73
C VAL A 303 13.53 -8.93 -11.90
N ASP A 304 14.77 -9.39 -12.13
CA ASP A 304 15.55 -8.95 -13.30
C ASP A 304 15.12 -9.67 -14.59
N ASP A 305 15.64 -9.21 -15.74
CA ASP A 305 15.29 -9.75 -17.06
C ASP A 305 15.81 -11.18 -17.28
N GLU A 306 16.72 -11.66 -16.43
CA GLU A 306 17.21 -13.03 -16.40
C GLU A 306 16.40 -13.93 -15.44
N GLY A 307 15.35 -13.40 -14.81
CA GLY A 307 14.50 -14.13 -13.88
C GLY A 307 15.10 -14.31 -12.49
N LYS A 308 16.17 -13.60 -12.13
CA LYS A 308 16.78 -13.70 -10.80
C LYS A 308 16.17 -12.70 -9.84
N VAL A 309 16.15 -13.10 -8.57
CA VAL A 309 15.69 -12.28 -7.45
C VAL A 309 16.67 -12.36 -6.30
N ALA A 310 17.00 -11.20 -5.72
CA ALA A 310 17.62 -11.10 -4.41
C ALA A 310 16.49 -10.99 -3.36
N ILE A 311 16.15 -12.09 -2.69
CA ILE A 311 15.02 -12.12 -1.74
C ILE A 311 15.36 -11.28 -0.50
N ALA A 312 14.63 -10.18 -0.31
CA ALA A 312 14.63 -9.40 0.90
C ALA A 312 14.02 -10.18 2.07
N SER A 313 14.58 -9.98 3.26
CA SER A 313 14.04 -10.55 4.49
C SER A 313 12.88 -9.70 5.03
N HIS A 314 11.84 -10.38 5.49
CA HIS A 314 10.72 -9.78 6.24
C HIS A 314 11.22 -8.95 7.43
N ILE A 315 10.41 -7.99 7.88
CA ILE A 315 10.59 -7.40 9.22
C ILE A 315 10.27 -8.49 10.24
N THR A 316 11.15 -8.66 11.22
CA THR A 316 11.04 -9.73 12.21
C THR A 316 9.94 -9.40 13.21
N ASP A 317 9.04 -10.35 13.46
CA ASP A 317 8.05 -10.23 14.53
C ASP A 317 8.69 -10.67 15.86
N ASP A 318 9.23 -9.68 16.60
CA ASP A 318 9.92 -9.89 17.87
C ASP A 318 9.40 -9.01 19.02
N GLU A 319 10.01 -9.14 20.19
CA GLU A 319 9.59 -8.40 21.38
C GLU A 319 9.74 -6.87 21.25
N SER A 320 10.68 -6.39 20.44
CA SER A 320 10.89 -4.96 20.21
C SER A 320 9.78 -4.39 19.34
N LEU A 321 9.38 -5.11 18.29
CA LEU A 321 8.25 -4.75 17.46
C LEU A 321 6.95 -4.69 18.28
N VAL A 322 6.68 -5.72 19.08
CA VAL A 322 5.51 -5.77 19.97
C VAL A 322 5.52 -4.59 20.95
N ARG A 323 6.68 -4.21 21.48
CA ARG A 323 6.82 -3.06 22.39
C ARG A 323 6.45 -1.73 21.73
N GLY A 324 6.82 -1.54 20.45
CA GLY A 324 6.41 -0.34 19.70
C GLY A 324 4.90 -0.21 19.62
N TYR A 325 4.20 -1.31 19.32
CA TYR A 325 2.73 -1.33 19.31
C TYR A 325 2.10 -1.12 20.69
N LEU A 326 2.67 -1.70 21.75
CA LEU A 326 2.19 -1.48 23.11
C LEU A 326 2.30 -0.01 23.51
N ARG A 327 3.43 0.65 23.19
CA ARG A 327 3.61 2.10 23.44
C ARG A 327 2.56 2.94 22.71
N LEU A 328 2.30 2.62 21.45
CA LEU A 328 1.25 3.29 20.68
C LEU A 328 -0.12 3.10 21.34
N ALA A 329 -0.51 1.85 21.62
CA ALA A 329 -1.80 1.54 22.23
C ALA A 329 -1.97 2.21 23.61
N GLU A 330 -0.94 2.20 24.45
CA GLU A 330 -0.94 2.88 25.75
C GLU A 330 -1.09 4.40 25.59
N SER A 331 -0.38 5.02 24.64
CA SER A 331 -0.48 6.46 24.39
C SER A 331 -1.88 6.89 23.95
N MET A 332 -2.54 6.06 23.16
CA MET A 332 -3.90 6.32 22.66
C MET A 332 -4.97 6.12 23.74
N ALA A 333 -4.70 5.24 24.72
CA ALA A 333 -5.57 5.02 25.87
C ALA A 333 -5.36 6.04 27.01
N ASP A 334 -4.32 6.88 26.94
CA ASP A 334 -4.06 7.91 27.96
C ASP A 334 -4.92 9.16 27.73
N GLU A 335 -6.07 9.22 28.40
CA GLU A 335 -6.98 10.38 28.33
C GLU A 335 -6.35 11.70 28.80
N SER A 336 -5.25 11.65 29.56
CA SER A 336 -4.54 12.83 30.04
C SER A 336 -3.57 13.40 29.01
N SER A 337 -3.28 12.65 27.94
CA SER A 337 -2.40 13.07 26.85
C SER A 337 -2.97 14.25 26.06
N THR A 338 -2.06 15.12 25.62
CA THR A 338 -2.34 16.18 24.62
C THR A 338 -2.21 15.65 23.20
N ASP A 339 -1.47 14.57 23.02
CA ASP A 339 -1.19 13.94 21.74
C ASP A 339 -2.22 12.85 21.45
N VAL A 340 -2.54 12.67 20.18
CA VAL A 340 -3.44 11.62 19.69
C VAL A 340 -2.77 10.26 19.79
N ALA A 341 -1.47 10.21 19.47
CA ALA A 341 -0.69 8.98 19.44
C ALA A 341 0.79 9.30 19.59
N VAL A 342 1.53 8.42 20.25
CA VAL A 342 2.99 8.41 20.31
C VAL A 342 3.48 7.16 19.58
N ILE A 343 4.18 7.36 18.48
CA ILE A 343 4.74 6.32 17.62
C ILE A 343 6.21 6.20 17.96
N ASN A 344 6.67 5.00 18.30
CA ASN A 344 8.08 4.72 18.49
C ASN A 344 8.40 3.26 18.14
N PHE A 345 9.00 3.07 16.96
CA PHE A 345 9.45 1.79 16.41
C PHE A 345 10.97 1.74 16.20
N SER A 346 11.72 2.71 16.73
CA SER A 346 13.17 2.84 16.55
C SER A 346 13.96 1.61 17.02
N ASP A 347 13.42 0.86 17.97
CA ASP A 347 14.04 -0.35 18.54
C ASP A 347 13.64 -1.64 17.81
N ALA A 348 12.66 -1.60 16.88
CA ALA A 348 12.03 -2.79 16.29
C ALA A 348 12.88 -3.44 15.19
N ASP A 349 13.29 -2.66 14.17
CA ASP A 349 14.15 -3.10 13.07
C ASP A 349 14.86 -1.84 12.55
N ASP A 350 16.19 -1.88 12.45
CA ASP A 350 17.02 -0.72 12.09
C ASP A 350 16.82 -0.27 10.64
N ARG A 351 16.20 -1.13 9.81
CA ARG A 351 15.83 -0.82 8.43
C ARG A 351 14.55 -0.02 8.33
N ILE A 352 13.72 0.05 9.37
CA ILE A 352 12.47 0.82 9.34
C ILE A 352 12.81 2.29 9.19
N ASN A 353 12.32 2.89 8.11
CA ASN A 353 12.57 4.29 7.76
C ASN A 353 11.29 5.09 7.51
N ALA A 354 10.13 4.44 7.48
CA ALA A 354 8.83 5.10 7.49
C ALA A 354 7.76 4.27 8.22
N VAL A 355 6.79 4.97 8.78
CA VAL A 355 5.60 4.41 9.41
C VAL A 355 4.37 5.14 8.89
N ASN A 356 3.41 4.39 8.39
CA ASN A 356 2.09 4.89 8.05
C ASN A 356 1.11 4.49 9.16
N PHE A 357 0.54 5.48 9.84
CA PHE A 357 -0.47 5.28 10.86
C PHE A 357 -1.82 5.77 10.35
N THR A 358 -2.82 4.91 10.40
CA THR A 358 -4.17 5.16 9.91
C THR A 358 -5.18 4.91 11.03
N LEU A 359 -6.12 5.83 11.17
CA LEU A 359 -7.32 5.68 11.96
C LEU A 359 -8.53 5.68 11.05
N ASP A 360 -9.36 4.65 11.16
CA ASP A 360 -10.62 4.54 10.45
C ASP A 360 -11.77 4.58 11.45
N TRP A 361 -12.83 5.32 11.11
CA TRP A 361 -14.05 5.31 11.89
C TRP A 361 -15.31 5.50 11.04
N GLU A 362 -16.45 5.13 11.61
CA GLU A 362 -17.75 5.47 11.05
C GLU A 362 -18.45 6.52 11.90
N ASP A 363 -19.06 7.52 11.26
CA ASP A 363 -19.98 8.44 11.92
C ASP A 363 -21.18 8.80 11.03
N ALA A 364 -22.29 9.19 11.67
CA ALA A 364 -23.56 9.42 10.98
C ALA A 364 -23.55 10.63 10.02
N GLN A 365 -22.60 11.57 10.18
CA GLN A 365 -22.55 12.78 9.36
C GLN A 365 -21.63 12.61 8.15
N GLN A 366 -20.43 12.07 8.38
CA GLN A 366 -19.36 11.93 7.39
C GLN A 366 -19.34 10.56 6.70
N GLY A 367 -20.04 9.56 7.24
CA GLY A 367 -19.99 8.19 6.74
C GLY A 367 -18.71 7.48 7.21
N THR A 368 -18.01 6.83 6.29
CA THR A 368 -16.72 6.20 6.57
C THR A 368 -15.60 7.23 6.50
N ALA A 369 -14.87 7.39 7.58
CA ALA A 369 -13.78 8.34 7.69
C ALA A 369 -12.44 7.63 7.86
N LYS A 370 -11.41 8.15 7.20
CA LYS A 370 -10.02 7.67 7.27
C LYS A 370 -9.09 8.83 7.51
N TRP A 371 -8.21 8.71 8.50
CA TRP A 371 -7.19 9.69 8.82
C TRP A 371 -5.80 9.04 8.84
N GLN A 372 -4.94 9.51 7.96
CA GLN A 372 -3.63 8.93 7.70
C GLN A 372 -2.50 9.90 8.07
N PHE A 373 -1.41 9.35 8.64
CA PHE A 373 -0.16 10.02 8.94
C PHE A 373 1.01 9.20 8.39
N ILE A 374 2.01 9.87 7.83
CA ILE A 374 3.29 9.24 7.46
C ILE A 374 4.39 9.89 8.30
N THR A 375 5.11 9.09 9.08
CA THR A 375 6.18 9.51 10.00
C THR A 375 7.45 8.68 9.80
N ASP A 376 8.56 9.08 10.40
CA ASP A 376 9.83 8.34 10.37
C ASP A 376 9.85 7.14 11.33
N GLY A 377 8.80 6.98 12.14
CA GLY A 377 8.67 5.93 13.14
C GLY A 377 9.04 6.32 14.57
N ASP A 378 9.42 7.58 14.83
CA ASP A 378 9.61 8.13 16.18
C ASP A 378 9.00 9.54 16.29
N ASP A 379 7.68 9.60 16.46
CA ASP A 379 6.93 10.85 16.39
C ASP A 379 5.79 10.91 17.42
N SER A 380 5.47 12.12 17.87
CA SER A 380 4.29 12.38 18.69
C SER A 380 3.28 13.17 17.86
N ILE A 381 2.10 12.59 17.65
CA ILE A 381 1.05 13.17 16.81
C ILE A 381 0.19 14.08 17.67
N PRO A 382 0.24 15.41 17.53
CA PRO A 382 -0.60 16.29 18.33
C PRO A 382 -2.07 16.19 17.92
N ASN A 383 -2.97 16.63 18.81
CA ASN A 383 -4.38 16.75 18.48
C ASN A 383 -4.65 17.87 17.45
N LEU A 384 -4.69 17.50 16.16
CA LEU A 384 -4.95 18.44 15.08
C LEU A 384 -6.41 18.93 15.08
N MET A 385 -6.60 20.25 15.17
CA MET A 385 -7.90 20.91 15.16
C MET A 385 -8.25 21.42 13.75
N PHE A 386 -9.45 21.09 13.27
CA PHE A 386 -9.87 21.37 11.89
C PHE A 386 -10.81 22.59 11.75
N GLY A 387 -11.15 23.25 12.86
CA GLY A 387 -12.11 24.37 12.86
C GLY A 387 -13.46 23.96 12.27
N ASP A 388 -14.02 24.80 11.40
CA ASP A 388 -15.30 24.55 10.75
C ASP A 388 -15.22 23.51 9.61
N ILE A 389 -14.01 23.13 9.17
CA ILE A 389 -13.83 22.15 8.08
C ILE A 389 -14.26 20.77 8.56
N VAL A 390 -13.81 20.35 9.74
CA VAL A 390 -14.31 19.13 10.42
C VAL A 390 -14.66 19.53 11.86
N PRO A 391 -15.91 19.95 12.13
CA PRO A 391 -16.30 20.40 13.46
C PRO A 391 -16.14 19.27 14.47
N GLU A 392 -15.40 19.50 15.56
CA GLU A 392 -15.10 18.45 16.53
C GLU A 392 -16.36 17.87 17.20
N ASP A 393 -17.34 18.73 17.47
CA ASP A 393 -18.64 18.35 18.05
C ASP A 393 -19.51 17.53 17.08
N SER A 394 -19.12 17.44 15.80
CA SER A 394 -19.85 16.67 14.78
C SER A 394 -19.41 15.20 14.69
N VAL A 395 -18.27 14.85 15.31
CA VAL A 395 -17.67 13.52 15.20
C VAL A 395 -18.13 12.66 16.38
N THR A 396 -18.92 11.63 16.08
CA THR A 396 -19.34 10.61 17.06
C THR A 396 -19.04 9.24 16.47
N PRO A 397 -17.83 8.70 16.71
CA PRO A 397 -17.39 7.44 16.12
C PRO A 397 -18.19 6.26 16.67
N LEU A 398 -18.60 5.36 15.79
CA LEU A 398 -19.38 4.16 16.12
C LEU A 398 -18.56 2.87 16.04
N SER A 399 -17.67 2.78 15.06
CA SER A 399 -16.80 1.62 14.80
C SER A 399 -15.42 2.17 14.55
N ILE A 400 -14.41 1.76 15.31
CA ILE A 400 -13.03 2.23 15.11
C ILE A 400 -12.12 1.07 14.80
N SER A 401 -11.23 1.31 13.85
CA SER A 401 -10.05 0.49 13.64
C SER A 401 -8.83 1.37 13.46
N PHE A 402 -7.67 0.77 13.68
CA PHE A 402 -6.41 1.40 13.32
C PHE A 402 -5.56 0.41 12.51
N ASP A 403 -4.73 0.99 11.65
CA ASP A 403 -3.70 0.28 10.89
C ASP A 403 -2.37 1.02 11.09
N VAL A 404 -1.35 0.29 11.50
CA VAL A 404 0.03 0.76 11.49
C VAL A 404 0.80 -0.10 10.52
N THR A 405 1.36 0.53 9.50
CA THR A 405 2.23 -0.10 8.52
C THR A 405 3.64 0.46 8.62
N LEU A 406 4.61 -0.40 8.95
CA LEU A 406 6.03 -0.12 9.01
C LEU A 406 6.67 -0.45 7.66
N PHE A 407 7.54 0.43 7.17
CA PHE A 407 8.26 0.26 5.92
C PHE A 407 9.76 0.27 6.17
N ALA A 408 10.42 -0.76 5.67
CA ALA A 408 11.85 -0.82 5.46
C ALA A 408 12.11 -0.66 3.96
N LEU A 409 12.10 0.58 3.48
CA LEU A 409 12.29 0.91 2.07
C LEU A 409 13.77 0.90 1.69
N ASN A 410 14.07 0.58 0.42
CA ASN A 410 15.41 0.63 -0.13
C ASN A 410 15.81 2.09 -0.42
N SER A 411 16.27 2.79 0.61
CA SER A 411 16.60 4.21 0.53
C SER A 411 17.69 4.60 1.52
N GLU A 412 18.58 5.48 1.07
CA GLU A 412 19.56 6.20 1.90
C GLU A 412 19.16 7.67 2.10
N LEU A 413 17.95 8.03 1.64
CA LEU A 413 17.42 9.39 1.76
C LEU A 413 17.00 9.68 3.20
N ASN A 414 16.96 10.97 3.56
CA ASN A 414 16.28 11.37 4.78
C ASN A 414 14.76 11.15 4.63
N PHE A 415 14.07 11.13 5.77
CA PHE A 415 12.64 10.85 5.81
C PHE A 415 11.80 11.81 4.96
N GLU A 416 12.13 13.11 4.94
CA GLU A 416 11.38 14.12 4.21
C GLU A 416 11.42 13.86 2.69
N ASP A 417 12.62 13.71 2.14
CA ASP A 417 12.81 13.38 0.72
C ASP A 417 12.15 12.03 0.37
N MET A 418 12.26 11.04 1.27
CA MET A 418 11.64 9.73 1.06
C MET A 418 10.11 9.81 1.06
N ARG A 419 9.52 10.58 1.99
CA ARG A 419 8.08 10.81 2.09
C ARG A 419 7.53 11.46 0.83
N GLU A 420 8.24 12.44 0.26
CA GLU A 420 7.85 13.05 -1.01
C GLU A 420 7.79 12.02 -2.14
N ILE A 421 8.82 11.17 -2.26
CA ILE A 421 8.85 10.12 -3.29
C ILE A 421 7.76 9.05 -3.03
N MET A 422 7.51 8.68 -1.78
CA MET A 422 6.41 7.77 -1.43
C MET A 422 5.06 8.33 -1.88
N LEU A 423 4.81 9.61 -1.65
CA LEU A 423 3.57 10.29 -2.07
C LEU A 423 3.48 10.38 -3.59
N GLN A 424 4.57 10.72 -4.29
CA GLN A 424 4.63 10.70 -5.75
C GLN A 424 4.35 9.31 -6.33
N GLY A 425 4.84 8.25 -5.68
CA GLY A 425 4.58 6.86 -6.03
C GLY A 425 3.14 6.38 -5.77
N GLN A 426 2.28 7.21 -5.18
CA GLN A 426 0.83 6.95 -5.11
C GLN A 426 0.12 7.39 -6.39
N GLU A 427 0.65 8.38 -7.13
CA GLU A 427 0.01 8.86 -8.36
C GLU A 427 -0.04 7.80 -9.46
N SER A 428 1.02 7.00 -9.58
CA SER A 428 1.17 6.02 -10.65
C SER A 428 2.18 4.94 -10.27
N PHE A 429 2.01 3.73 -10.81
CA PHE A 429 2.95 2.64 -10.61
C PHE A 429 4.30 2.92 -11.28
N GLU A 430 4.33 3.59 -12.43
CA GLU A 430 5.57 3.98 -13.13
C GLU A 430 6.47 4.82 -12.23
N LYS A 431 5.94 5.88 -11.62
CA LYS A 431 6.70 6.70 -10.65
C LYS A 431 7.22 5.86 -9.48
N ARG A 432 6.39 4.93 -8.97
CA ARG A 432 6.80 4.01 -7.91
C ARG A 432 7.97 3.12 -8.34
N ALA A 433 7.88 2.50 -9.51
CA ALA A 433 8.91 1.61 -10.04
C ALA A 433 10.21 2.38 -10.39
N GLU A 434 10.09 3.59 -10.92
CA GLU A 434 11.23 4.47 -11.22
C GLU A 434 12.00 4.90 -9.97
N SER A 435 11.29 5.09 -8.84
CA SER A 435 11.90 5.46 -7.56
C SER A 435 12.83 4.38 -6.99
N LYS A 436 12.57 3.11 -7.32
CA LYS A 436 13.22 1.92 -6.75
C LYS A 436 13.12 1.78 -5.23
N LEU A 437 12.33 2.61 -4.55
CA LEU A 437 12.14 2.54 -3.09
C LEU A 437 11.67 1.16 -2.62
N TYR A 438 10.89 0.48 -3.47
CA TYR A 438 10.30 -0.82 -3.17
C TYR A 438 11.12 -2.01 -3.70
N ASP A 439 12.26 -1.76 -4.36
CA ASP A 439 13.13 -2.80 -4.87
C ASP A 439 13.93 -3.41 -3.70
N GLY A 440 13.46 -4.54 -3.15
CA GLY A 440 14.07 -5.18 -1.98
C GLY A 440 13.57 -4.63 -0.65
N ALA A 441 12.37 -4.06 -0.63
CA ALA A 441 11.75 -3.51 0.58
C ALA A 441 11.06 -4.59 1.42
N ALA A 442 10.89 -4.31 2.71
CA ALA A 442 10.03 -5.09 3.60
C ALA A 442 8.96 -4.20 4.23
N VAL A 443 7.78 -4.78 4.48
CA VAL A 443 6.63 -4.08 5.05
C VAL A 443 6.02 -4.97 6.12
N TYR A 444 5.64 -4.37 7.25
CA TYR A 444 4.88 -5.06 8.28
C TYR A 444 3.69 -4.19 8.65
N SER A 445 2.48 -4.74 8.63
CA SER A 445 1.27 -4.03 9.05
C SER A 445 0.59 -4.76 10.20
N ILE A 446 0.07 -4.02 11.17
CA ILE A 446 -0.92 -4.49 12.12
C ILE A 446 -2.23 -3.75 11.89
N ILE A 447 -3.33 -4.49 11.87
CA ILE A 447 -4.69 -3.95 11.78
C ILE A 447 -5.44 -4.44 13.00
N ALA A 448 -6.02 -3.52 13.76
CA ALA A 448 -6.86 -3.85 14.91
C ALA A 448 -8.26 -3.26 14.73
N LYS A 449 -9.29 -4.10 14.94
CA LYS A 449 -10.70 -3.74 14.79
C LYS A 449 -11.56 -4.40 15.88
N GLU A 450 -12.64 -3.73 16.27
CA GLU A 450 -13.67 -4.31 17.15
C GLU A 450 -14.42 -5.46 16.45
N LEU A 451 -14.82 -6.49 17.21
CA LEU A 451 -15.51 -7.71 16.74
C LEU A 451 -17.04 -7.62 16.77
#